data_AF-A0A2G3JZE4-F1
#
_entry.id   AF-A0A2G3JZE4-F1
#
_cell.length_a   1.000
_cell.length_b   1.000
_cell.length_c   1.000
_cell.angle_alpha   90.00
_cell.angle_beta   90.00
_cell.angle_gamma   90.00
#
_symmetry.space_group_name_H-M   'P 1'
#
loop_
_entity.id
_entity.type
_entity.pdbx_description
1 polymer ?
#
loop_
_entity_poly.entity_id
_entity_poly.type
_entity_poly.pdbx_seq_one_letter_code
_entity_poly.pdbx_strand_id
1 'polypeptide(L)'
;MFEHHPAHRAAVEAALAECHTARDAFLPLQAVCTALRKEIAAHQQSAQEAEAEAARLRAENKGLLRSFTSHLSPKCRELKAQERAAYTLAEDWRELASELEKGLDEADEDASEQWYRVVIAQNGLRECYSQALIEVGLSQLPPALKLGLQLQADCLASKGQHASWRLFDESSLDAAWRELAPKLLAQCKQAVDIPDEAIRAGLQVADRGCVPELTPAQMHVRRYEREKAAEAEAAQA
;
A
#
# COMPACT_ATOMS: atom_id res chain seq x y z
N MET A 1 -29.89 -5.05 0.87
CA MET A 1 -29.85 -3.58 1.10
C MET A 1 -30.34 -2.78 -0.12
N PHE A 2 -29.95 -3.11 -1.35
CA PHE A 2 -30.29 -2.33 -2.55
C PHE A 2 -31.48 -2.84 -3.38
N GLU A 3 -32.46 -3.53 -2.77
CA GLU A 3 -33.56 -4.19 -3.50
C GLU A 3 -34.41 -3.23 -4.36
N HIS A 4 -34.46 -1.95 -3.99
CA HIS A 4 -35.21 -0.92 -4.72
C HIS A 4 -34.32 0.03 -5.54
N HIS A 5 -33.01 -0.22 -5.60
CA HIS A 5 -32.04 0.60 -6.33
C HIS A 5 -31.07 -0.27 -7.15
N PRO A 6 -31.55 -0.88 -8.26
CA PRO A 6 -30.78 -1.87 -9.02
C PRO A 6 -29.51 -1.29 -9.67
N ALA A 7 -29.52 -0.01 -10.03
CA ALA A 7 -28.35 0.67 -10.59
C ALA A 7 -27.20 0.79 -9.57
N HIS A 8 -27.50 1.15 -8.32
CA HIS A 8 -26.49 1.17 -7.26
C HIS A 8 -25.97 -0.21 -6.93
N ARG A 9 -26.86 -1.21 -6.92
CA ARG A 9 -26.48 -2.60 -6.69
C ARG A 9 -25.41 -3.04 -7.70
N ALA A 10 -25.66 -2.82 -8.99
CA ALA A 10 -24.71 -3.20 -10.04
C ALA A 10 -23.37 -2.44 -9.91
N ALA A 11 -23.41 -1.13 -9.62
CA ALA A 11 -22.20 -0.33 -9.44
C ALA A 11 -21.37 -0.78 -8.23
N VAL A 12 -22.02 -1.07 -7.11
CA VAL A 12 -21.34 -1.54 -5.89
C VAL A 12 -20.77 -2.95 -6.09
N GLU A 13 -21.52 -3.86 -6.73
CA GLU A 13 -21.04 -5.21 -7.04
C GLU A 13 -19.84 -5.18 -7.99
N ALA A 14 -19.85 -4.29 -9.00
CA ALA A 14 -18.72 -4.10 -9.91
C ALA A 14 -17.48 -3.55 -9.17
N ALA A 15 -17.65 -2.49 -8.36
CA ALA A 15 -16.55 -1.91 -7.58
C ALA A 15 -15.96 -2.91 -6.56
N LEU A 16 -16.80 -3.77 -5.98
CA LEU A 16 -16.36 -4.83 -5.09
C LEU A 16 -15.54 -5.90 -5.85
N ALA A 17 -15.98 -6.29 -7.04
CA ALA A 17 -15.24 -7.23 -7.89
C ALA A 17 -13.88 -6.65 -8.32
N GLU A 18 -13.80 -5.36 -8.61
CA GLU A 18 -12.55 -4.65 -8.90
C GLU A 18 -11.60 -4.66 -7.69
N CYS A 19 -12.12 -4.44 -6.47
CA CYS A 19 -11.32 -4.54 -5.24
C CYS A 19 -10.70 -5.93 -5.07
N HIS A 20 -11.50 -6.99 -5.27
CA HIS A 20 -11.00 -8.36 -5.20
C HIS A 20 -9.94 -8.63 -6.27
N THR A 21 -10.21 -8.24 -7.52
CA THR A 21 -9.27 -8.43 -8.64
C THR A 21 -7.94 -7.72 -8.39
N ALA A 22 -7.97 -6.47 -7.93
CA ALA A 22 -6.76 -5.71 -7.63
C ALA A 22 -5.97 -6.33 -6.47
N ARG A 23 -6.67 -6.80 -5.42
CA ARG A 23 -6.04 -7.45 -4.27
C ARG A 23 -5.40 -8.79 -4.67
N ASP A 24 -6.09 -9.59 -5.46
CA ASP A 24 -5.60 -10.88 -5.94
C ASP A 24 -4.38 -10.73 -6.87
N ALA A 25 -4.27 -9.61 -7.60
CA ALA A 25 -3.08 -9.26 -8.37
C ALA A 25 -1.92 -8.76 -7.50
N PHE A 26 -2.20 -8.02 -6.42
CA PHE A 26 -1.18 -7.44 -5.55
C PHE A 26 -0.53 -8.46 -4.60
N LEU A 27 -1.33 -9.32 -3.95
CA LEU A 27 -0.83 -10.20 -2.89
C LEU A 27 0.32 -11.15 -3.33
N PRO A 28 0.28 -11.76 -4.52
CA PRO A 28 1.40 -12.58 -4.99
C PRO A 28 2.68 -11.77 -5.16
N LEU A 29 2.60 -10.55 -5.70
CA LEU A 29 3.76 -9.68 -5.90
C LEU A 29 4.35 -9.23 -4.57
N GLN A 30 3.50 -8.89 -3.59
CA GLN A 30 3.95 -8.61 -2.23
C GLN A 30 4.69 -9.80 -1.60
N ALA A 31 4.20 -11.02 -1.83
CA ALA A 31 4.86 -12.23 -1.33
C ALA A 31 6.23 -12.44 -1.99
N VAL A 32 6.35 -12.19 -3.30
CA VAL A 32 7.64 -12.23 -4.04
C VAL A 32 8.61 -11.19 -3.49
N CYS A 33 8.20 -9.93 -3.36
CA CYS A 33 8.97 -8.84 -2.76
C CYS A 33 9.47 -9.19 -1.34
N THR A 34 8.63 -9.87 -0.55
CA THR A 34 8.98 -10.30 0.81
C THR A 34 10.01 -11.44 0.80
N ALA A 35 9.84 -12.40 -0.11
CA ALA A 35 10.75 -13.53 -0.27
C ALA A 35 12.14 -13.06 -0.74
N LEU A 36 12.21 -12.21 -1.77
CA LEU A 36 13.46 -11.67 -2.31
C LEU A 36 14.24 -10.90 -1.24
N ARG A 37 13.59 -10.01 -0.49
CA ARG A 37 14.24 -9.28 0.61
C ARG A 37 14.80 -10.21 1.68
N LYS A 38 14.08 -11.29 2.01
CA LYS A 38 14.54 -12.28 2.98
C LYS A 38 15.77 -13.03 2.46
N GLU A 39 15.77 -13.39 1.18
CA GLU A 39 16.87 -14.12 0.55
C GLU A 39 18.13 -13.24 0.39
N ILE A 40 17.96 -11.98 -0.03
CA ILE A 40 19.03 -10.97 -0.06
C ILE A 40 19.67 -10.83 1.32
N ALA A 41 18.85 -10.64 2.37
CA ALA A 41 19.37 -10.54 3.74
C ALA A 41 20.13 -11.80 4.18
N ALA A 42 19.67 -12.98 3.77
CA ALA A 42 20.35 -14.25 4.07
C ALA A 42 21.71 -14.34 3.35
N HIS A 43 21.79 -13.97 2.07
CA HIS A 43 23.06 -13.98 1.31
C HIS A 43 24.04 -12.93 1.83
N GLN A 44 23.57 -11.73 2.18
CA GLN A 44 24.40 -10.71 2.82
C GLN A 44 24.96 -11.20 4.17
N GLN A 45 24.14 -11.89 4.96
CA GLN A 45 24.59 -12.51 6.22
C GLN A 45 25.64 -13.61 5.97
N SER A 46 25.42 -14.49 5.00
CA SER A 46 26.40 -15.52 4.62
C SER A 46 27.72 -14.93 4.10
N ALA A 47 27.67 -13.82 3.37
CA ALA A 47 28.87 -13.09 2.95
C ALA A 47 29.66 -12.56 4.15
N GLN A 48 28.98 -11.97 5.13
CA GLN A 48 29.61 -11.46 6.36
C GLN A 48 30.25 -12.59 7.17
N GLU A 49 29.59 -13.75 7.26
CA GLU A 49 30.14 -14.92 7.95
C GLU A 49 31.39 -15.47 7.25
N ALA A 50 31.39 -15.56 5.93
CA ALA A 50 32.54 -15.98 5.14
C ALA A 50 33.73 -15.00 5.28
N GLU A 51 33.45 -13.68 5.30
CA GLU A 51 34.47 -12.65 5.53
C GLU A 51 35.04 -12.71 6.95
N ALA A 52 34.21 -12.94 7.97
CA ALA A 52 34.65 -13.11 9.34
C ALA A 52 35.56 -14.35 9.49
N GLU A 53 35.22 -15.45 8.82
CA GLU A 53 36.07 -16.65 8.79
C GLU A 53 37.41 -16.38 8.08
N ALA A 54 37.41 -15.67 6.95
CA ALA A 54 38.64 -15.27 6.27
C ALA A 54 39.52 -14.40 7.18
N ALA A 55 38.94 -13.45 7.91
CA ALA A 55 39.65 -12.61 8.88
C ALA A 55 40.24 -13.44 10.04
N ARG A 56 39.50 -14.43 10.54
CA ARG A 56 39.97 -15.36 11.58
C ARG A 56 41.18 -16.18 11.10
N LEU A 57 41.08 -16.79 9.92
CA LEU A 57 42.15 -17.57 9.30
C LEU A 57 43.40 -16.72 9.05
N ARG A 58 43.21 -15.46 8.61
CA ARG A 58 44.31 -14.50 8.44
C ARG A 58 44.99 -14.16 9.76
N ALA A 59 44.22 -13.94 10.82
CA ALA A 59 44.76 -13.67 12.16
C ALA A 59 45.56 -14.86 12.72
N GLU A 60 45.04 -16.08 12.54
CA GLU A 60 45.70 -17.33 12.92
C GLU A 60 47.02 -17.52 12.16
N ASN A 61 47.01 -17.32 10.84
CA ASN A 61 48.21 -17.40 10.00
C ASN A 61 49.25 -16.34 10.42
N LYS A 62 48.83 -15.10 10.72
CA LYS A 62 49.73 -14.04 11.22
C LYS A 62 50.33 -14.40 12.57
N GLY A 63 49.56 -15.03 13.46
CA GLY A 63 50.05 -15.56 14.73
C GLY A 63 51.15 -16.60 14.53
N LEU A 64 50.91 -17.58 13.64
CA LEU A 64 51.89 -18.61 13.30
C LEU A 64 53.15 -18.01 12.67
N LEU A 65 53.04 -17.09 11.71
CA LEU A 65 54.19 -16.46 11.07
C LEU A 65 55.10 -15.71 12.04
N ARG A 66 54.54 -15.10 13.10
CA ARG A 66 55.32 -14.44 14.17
C ARG A 66 56.12 -15.42 15.04
N SER A 67 55.70 -16.68 15.08
CA SER A 67 56.34 -17.72 15.91
C SER A 67 57.44 -18.51 15.18
N PHE A 68 57.64 -18.31 13.86
CA PHE A 68 58.65 -19.02 13.07
C PHE A 68 59.94 -18.20 12.90
N THR A 69 61.11 -18.88 12.98
CA THR A 69 62.44 -18.26 12.89
C THR A 69 63.28 -18.68 11.67
N SER A 70 62.85 -19.69 10.87
CA SER A 70 63.69 -20.18 9.75
C SER A 70 62.94 -20.64 8.49
N HIS A 71 61.78 -21.31 8.56
CA HIS A 71 61.05 -21.78 7.37
C HIS A 71 59.51 -21.73 7.52
N LEU A 72 58.81 -21.49 6.40
CA LEU A 72 57.34 -21.44 6.32
C LEU A 72 56.72 -22.85 6.47
N SER A 73 55.89 -23.05 7.50
CA SER A 73 55.18 -24.31 7.72
C SER A 73 54.14 -24.61 6.62
N PRO A 74 53.95 -25.90 6.23
CA PRO A 74 52.82 -26.33 5.40
C PRO A 74 51.47 -25.83 5.89
N LYS A 75 51.30 -25.70 7.22
CA LYS A 75 50.07 -25.19 7.83
C LYS A 75 49.78 -23.73 7.47
N CYS A 76 50.81 -22.88 7.35
CA CYS A 76 50.64 -21.49 6.93
C CYS A 76 50.17 -21.39 5.46
N ARG A 77 50.61 -22.33 4.60
CA ARG A 77 50.15 -22.40 3.20
C ARG A 77 48.70 -22.86 3.11
N GLU A 78 48.33 -23.88 3.90
CA GLU A 78 46.96 -24.37 4.01
C GLU A 78 46.01 -23.27 4.51
N LEU A 79 46.34 -22.60 5.61
CA LEU A 79 45.54 -21.49 6.15
C LEU A 79 45.40 -20.35 5.15
N LYS A 80 46.44 -20.08 4.35
CA LYS A 80 46.36 -19.04 3.30
C LYS A 80 45.46 -19.45 2.14
N ALA A 81 45.43 -20.74 1.79
CA ALA A 81 44.51 -21.26 0.79
C ALA A 81 43.05 -21.19 1.29
N GLN A 82 42.81 -21.57 2.55
CA GLN A 82 41.50 -21.48 3.20
C GLN A 82 41.03 -20.01 3.32
N GLU A 83 41.91 -19.09 3.70
CA GLU A 83 41.61 -17.64 3.73
C GLU A 83 41.14 -17.14 2.35
N ARG A 84 41.85 -17.52 1.28
CA ARG A 84 41.46 -17.13 -0.09
C ARG A 84 40.12 -17.72 -0.49
N ALA A 85 39.89 -19.00 -0.20
CA ALA A 85 38.63 -19.66 -0.50
C ALA A 85 37.45 -18.99 0.24
N ALA A 86 37.64 -18.61 1.51
CA ALA A 86 36.62 -17.91 2.30
C ALA A 86 36.32 -16.51 1.74
N TYR A 87 37.35 -15.76 1.31
CA TYR A 87 37.11 -14.47 0.62
C TYR A 87 36.39 -14.64 -0.71
N THR A 88 36.77 -15.63 -1.53
CA THR A 88 36.05 -15.93 -2.79
C THR A 88 34.59 -16.26 -2.51
N LEU A 89 34.32 -17.12 -1.52
CA LEU A 89 32.95 -17.45 -1.12
C LEU A 89 32.15 -16.21 -0.66
N ALA A 90 32.79 -15.27 0.04
CA ALA A 90 32.14 -14.01 0.43
C ALA A 90 31.77 -13.17 -0.79
N GLU A 91 32.63 -13.07 -1.81
CA GLU A 91 32.31 -12.36 -3.05
C GLU A 91 31.19 -13.06 -3.82
N ASP A 92 31.22 -14.39 -3.95
CA ASP A 92 30.15 -15.16 -4.62
C ASP A 92 28.79 -14.88 -3.97
N TRP A 93 28.72 -14.84 -2.64
CA TRP A 93 27.48 -14.49 -1.93
C TRP A 93 27.02 -13.04 -2.17
N ARG A 94 27.96 -12.08 -2.28
CA ARG A 94 27.61 -10.68 -2.59
C ARG A 94 27.14 -10.54 -4.04
N GLU A 95 27.73 -11.28 -4.97
CA GLU A 95 27.29 -11.31 -6.36
C GLU A 95 25.87 -11.84 -6.46
N LEU A 96 25.56 -12.97 -5.80
CA LEU A 96 24.20 -13.51 -5.74
C LEU A 96 23.21 -12.53 -5.11
N ALA A 97 23.58 -11.86 -4.01
CA ALA A 97 22.75 -10.83 -3.40
C ALA A 97 22.47 -9.66 -4.36
N SER A 98 23.48 -9.22 -5.11
CA SER A 98 23.35 -8.13 -6.09
C SER A 98 22.44 -8.50 -7.27
N GLU A 99 22.50 -9.75 -7.75
CA GLU A 99 21.58 -10.23 -8.79
C GLU A 99 20.13 -10.29 -8.28
N LEU A 100 19.91 -10.72 -7.05
CA LEU A 100 18.58 -10.70 -6.44
C LEU A 100 18.06 -9.28 -6.19
N GLU A 101 18.94 -8.32 -5.87
CA GLU A 101 18.57 -6.89 -5.72
C GLU A 101 18.03 -6.31 -7.03
N LYS A 102 18.61 -6.66 -8.18
CA LYS A 102 18.06 -6.27 -9.50
C LYS A 102 16.65 -6.82 -9.70
N GLY A 103 16.43 -8.10 -9.41
CA GLY A 103 15.09 -8.71 -9.49
C GLY A 103 14.09 -8.11 -8.49
N LEU A 104 14.57 -7.69 -7.31
CA LEU A 104 13.75 -7.01 -6.31
C LEU A 104 13.28 -5.64 -6.81
N ASP A 105 14.13 -4.87 -7.48
CA ASP A 105 13.76 -3.56 -8.03
C ASP A 105 12.59 -3.68 -9.04
N GLU A 106 12.62 -4.70 -9.90
CA GLU A 106 11.53 -4.97 -10.85
C GLU A 106 10.24 -5.38 -10.13
N ALA A 107 10.35 -6.32 -9.19
CA ALA A 107 9.21 -6.79 -8.41
C ALA A 107 8.58 -5.65 -7.57
N ASP A 108 9.39 -4.75 -7.02
CA ASP A 108 8.94 -3.62 -6.23
C ASP A 108 8.13 -2.61 -7.06
N GLU A 109 8.48 -2.42 -8.33
CA GLU A 109 7.70 -1.59 -9.23
C GLU A 109 6.36 -2.20 -9.59
N ASP A 110 6.35 -3.48 -10.01
CA ASP A 110 5.12 -4.18 -10.36
C ASP A 110 4.18 -4.24 -9.16
N ALA A 111 4.71 -4.56 -7.97
CA ALA A 111 3.97 -4.55 -6.72
C ALA A 111 3.44 -3.15 -6.37
N SER A 112 4.22 -2.09 -6.59
CA SER A 112 3.80 -0.72 -6.35
C SER A 112 2.68 -0.27 -7.29
N GLU A 113 2.73 -0.68 -8.56
CA GLU A 113 1.67 -0.42 -9.53
C GLU A 113 0.36 -1.11 -9.11
N GLN A 114 0.42 -2.40 -8.75
CA GLN A 114 -0.78 -3.13 -8.30
C GLN A 114 -1.31 -2.59 -6.98
N TRP A 115 -0.43 -2.17 -6.06
CA TRP A 115 -0.83 -1.50 -4.83
C TRP A 115 -1.65 -0.23 -5.11
N TYR A 116 -1.21 0.60 -6.06
CA TYR A 116 -1.95 1.79 -6.45
C TYR A 116 -3.34 1.46 -6.99
N ARG A 117 -3.46 0.37 -7.78
CA ARG A 117 -4.76 -0.13 -8.25
C ARG A 117 -5.67 -0.60 -7.13
N VAL A 118 -5.13 -1.25 -6.09
CA VAL A 118 -5.89 -1.60 -4.87
C VAL A 118 -6.46 -0.35 -4.21
N VAL A 119 -5.64 0.69 -4.03
CA VAL A 119 -6.08 1.96 -3.41
C VAL A 119 -7.17 2.63 -4.23
N ILE A 120 -7.02 2.70 -5.56
CA ILE A 120 -8.04 3.25 -6.44
C ILE A 120 -9.35 2.46 -6.34
N ALA A 121 -9.29 1.13 -6.45
CA ALA A 121 -10.47 0.29 -6.39
C ALA A 121 -11.22 0.45 -5.06
N GLN A 122 -10.48 0.48 -3.94
CA GLN A 122 -11.07 0.73 -2.62
C GLN A 122 -11.73 2.09 -2.51
N ASN A 123 -11.13 3.14 -3.07
CA ASN A 123 -11.75 4.47 -3.10
C ASN A 123 -13.01 4.47 -3.97
N GLY A 124 -12.99 3.80 -5.13
CA GLY A 124 -14.17 3.61 -5.96
C GLY A 124 -15.30 2.88 -5.22
N LEU A 125 -14.99 1.82 -4.49
CA LEU A 125 -15.97 1.12 -3.65
C LEU A 125 -16.53 2.02 -2.54
N ARG A 126 -15.70 2.81 -1.86
CA ARG A 126 -16.16 3.79 -0.86
C ARG A 126 -17.13 4.80 -1.47
N GLU A 127 -16.77 5.35 -2.62
CA GLU A 127 -17.58 6.35 -3.32
C GLU A 127 -18.93 5.76 -3.73
N CYS A 128 -18.95 4.66 -4.48
CA CYS A 128 -20.17 4.01 -4.93
C CYS A 128 -21.07 3.58 -3.77
N TYR A 129 -20.49 2.95 -2.73
CA TYR A 129 -21.26 2.47 -1.59
C TYR A 129 -21.82 3.61 -0.75
N SER A 130 -21.02 4.66 -0.51
CA SER A 130 -21.50 5.83 0.24
C SER A 130 -22.63 6.56 -0.48
N GLN A 131 -22.52 6.75 -1.79
CA GLN A 131 -23.58 7.36 -2.59
C GLN A 131 -24.85 6.51 -2.54
N ALA A 132 -24.72 5.20 -2.71
CA ALA A 132 -25.86 4.28 -2.63
C ALA A 132 -26.56 4.33 -1.26
N LEU A 133 -25.80 4.37 -0.16
CA LEU A 133 -26.35 4.50 1.19
C LEU A 133 -27.07 5.83 1.40
N ILE A 134 -26.53 6.94 0.88
CA ILE A 134 -27.16 8.26 0.95
C ILE A 134 -28.49 8.24 0.20
N GLU A 135 -28.52 7.74 -1.03
CA GLU A 135 -29.74 7.72 -1.85
C GLU A 135 -30.82 6.82 -1.25
N VAL A 136 -30.45 5.65 -0.70
CA VAL A 136 -31.37 4.77 0.05
C VAL A 136 -31.87 5.46 1.32
N GLY A 137 -30.99 6.11 2.08
CA GLY A 137 -31.36 6.83 3.29
C GLY A 137 -32.32 7.98 3.02
N LEU A 138 -32.10 8.72 1.92
CA LEU A 138 -32.99 9.80 1.47
C LEU A 138 -34.35 9.28 1.02
N SER A 139 -34.41 8.16 0.29
CA SER A 139 -35.67 7.56 -0.14
C SER A 139 -36.51 7.05 1.05
N GLN A 140 -35.84 6.66 2.13
CA GLN A 140 -36.44 6.13 3.36
C GLN A 140 -36.53 7.15 4.51
N LEU A 141 -36.37 8.44 4.23
CA LEU A 141 -36.46 9.50 5.25
C LEU A 141 -37.75 9.36 6.09
N PRO A 142 -37.66 9.30 7.44
CA PRO A 142 -38.81 9.08 8.30
C PRO A 142 -39.94 10.11 8.07
N PRO A 143 -41.21 9.70 7.94
CA PRO A 143 -42.33 10.62 7.71
C PRO A 143 -42.42 11.74 8.75
N ALA A 144 -42.13 11.43 10.02
CA ALA A 144 -42.11 12.41 11.11
C ALA A 144 -41.04 13.50 10.91
N LEU A 145 -39.87 13.15 10.37
CA LEU A 145 -38.81 14.11 10.08
C LEU A 145 -39.19 15.02 8.91
N LYS A 146 -39.80 14.46 7.86
CA LYS A 146 -40.32 15.22 6.71
C LYS A 146 -41.40 16.21 7.15
N LEU A 147 -42.40 15.74 7.90
CA LEU A 147 -43.50 16.57 8.41
C LEU A 147 -43.00 17.65 9.38
N GLY A 148 -42.09 17.31 10.29
CA GLY A 148 -41.53 18.26 11.25
C GLY A 148 -40.77 19.40 10.55
N LEU A 149 -39.98 19.09 9.52
CA LEU A 149 -39.29 20.09 8.72
C LEU A 149 -40.26 21.01 7.97
N GLN A 150 -41.33 20.45 7.38
CA GLN A 150 -42.38 21.23 6.71
C GLN A 150 -43.10 22.17 7.69
N LEU A 151 -43.54 21.67 8.85
CA LEU A 151 -44.19 22.49 9.87
C LEU A 151 -43.27 23.60 10.40
N GLN A 152 -41.98 23.31 10.59
CA GLN A 152 -40.99 24.33 10.98
C GLN A 152 -40.87 25.42 9.90
N ALA A 153 -40.81 25.02 8.62
CA ALA A 153 -40.78 25.95 7.50
C ALA A 153 -42.04 26.82 7.43
N ASP A 154 -43.22 26.26 7.70
CA ASP A 154 -44.49 27.01 7.76
C ASP A 154 -44.49 28.01 8.92
N CYS A 155 -43.99 27.61 10.10
CA CYS A 155 -43.81 28.50 11.24
C CYS A 155 -42.81 29.64 10.96
N LEU A 156 -41.76 29.38 10.18
CA LEU A 156 -40.81 30.40 9.76
C LEU A 156 -41.39 31.32 8.69
N ALA A 157 -42.21 30.79 7.78
CA ALA A 157 -42.91 31.57 6.76
C ALA A 157 -43.95 32.52 7.36
N SER A 158 -44.65 32.11 8.43
CA SER A 158 -45.67 32.92 9.10
C SER A 158 -45.12 34.19 9.77
N LYS A 159 -43.80 34.26 10.02
CA LYS A 159 -43.09 35.48 10.48
C LYS A 159 -43.07 36.60 9.42
N GLY A 160 -43.44 36.29 8.17
CA GLY A 160 -43.69 37.28 7.12
C GLY A 160 -42.46 38.07 6.69
N GLN A 161 -42.68 39.32 6.28
CA GLN A 161 -41.65 40.17 5.66
C GLN A 161 -40.51 40.60 6.59
N HIS A 162 -40.66 40.45 7.92
CA HIS A 162 -39.67 40.86 8.91
C HIS A 162 -38.87 39.69 9.48
N ALA A 163 -38.96 38.51 8.87
CA ALA A 163 -38.25 37.34 9.35
C ALA A 163 -36.73 37.45 9.09
N SER A 164 -35.94 37.33 10.16
CA SER A 164 -34.47 37.47 10.10
C SER A 164 -33.78 36.43 9.21
N TRP A 165 -34.42 35.28 8.96
CA TRP A 165 -33.88 34.25 8.06
C TRP A 165 -33.79 34.73 6.60
N ARG A 166 -34.66 35.65 6.16
CA ARG A 166 -34.64 36.21 4.80
C ARG A 166 -33.36 36.97 4.44
N LEU A 167 -32.56 37.34 5.44
CA LEU A 167 -31.26 37.98 5.23
C LEU A 167 -30.17 36.99 4.77
N PHE A 168 -30.41 35.69 4.95
CA PHE A 168 -29.38 34.66 4.84
C PHE A 168 -29.86 33.38 4.12
N ASP A 169 -31.17 33.18 3.92
CA ASP A 169 -31.75 32.04 3.19
C ASP A 169 -32.65 32.49 2.03
N GLU A 170 -32.77 31.65 1.01
CA GLU A 170 -33.66 31.83 -0.13
C GLU A 170 -35.11 31.47 0.21
N SER A 171 -35.33 30.52 1.11
CA SER A 171 -36.67 30.07 1.52
C SER A 171 -36.79 29.78 3.02
N SER A 172 -38.04 29.71 3.51
CA SER A 172 -38.30 29.27 4.88
C SER A 172 -37.93 27.79 5.11
N LEU A 173 -37.87 26.99 4.04
CA LEU A 173 -37.42 25.60 4.09
C LEU A 173 -35.90 25.51 4.24
N ASP A 174 -35.14 26.36 3.54
CA ASP A 174 -33.68 26.44 3.69
C ASP A 174 -33.31 26.93 5.08
N ALA A 175 -34.06 27.89 5.62
CA ALA A 175 -33.93 28.35 7.00
C ALA A 175 -34.17 27.21 8.01
N ALA A 176 -35.22 26.41 7.81
CA ALA A 176 -35.51 25.23 8.63
C ALA A 176 -34.41 24.16 8.49
N TRP A 177 -33.88 23.96 7.28
CA TRP A 177 -32.75 23.05 7.04
C TRP A 177 -31.49 23.52 7.76
N ARG A 178 -31.17 24.82 7.74
CA ARG A 178 -30.01 25.38 8.46
C ARG A 178 -30.09 25.12 9.97
N GLU A 179 -31.28 25.19 10.55
CA GLU A 179 -31.50 24.85 11.97
C GLU A 179 -31.36 23.34 12.24
N LEU A 180 -31.71 22.48 11.27
CA LEU A 180 -31.64 21.02 11.37
C LEU A 180 -30.22 20.47 11.10
N ALA A 181 -29.51 21.03 10.12
CA ALA A 181 -28.22 20.57 9.63
C ALA A 181 -27.17 20.29 10.72
N PRO A 182 -26.93 21.17 11.73
CA PRO A 182 -25.97 20.87 12.78
C PRO A 182 -26.39 19.69 13.68
N LYS A 183 -27.70 19.49 13.87
CA LYS A 183 -28.23 18.35 14.66
C LYS A 183 -28.05 17.04 13.90
N LEU A 184 -28.33 17.04 12.59
CA LEU A 184 -28.10 15.89 11.73
C LEU A 184 -26.61 15.56 11.65
N LEU A 185 -25.75 16.56 11.46
CA LEU A 185 -24.30 16.39 11.44
C LEU A 185 -23.78 15.78 12.76
N ALA A 186 -24.33 16.19 13.90
CA ALA A 186 -23.97 15.60 15.20
C ALA A 186 -24.35 14.11 15.29
N GLN A 187 -25.43 13.68 14.65
CA GLN A 187 -25.77 12.26 14.53
C GLN A 187 -24.81 11.52 13.59
N CYS A 188 -24.47 12.10 12.44
CA CYS A 188 -23.54 11.48 11.48
C CYS A 188 -22.10 11.31 12.00
N LYS A 189 -21.73 12.02 13.08
CA LYS A 189 -20.44 11.85 13.76
C LYS A 189 -20.38 10.60 14.65
N GLN A 190 -21.51 9.96 14.93
CA GLN A 190 -21.53 8.71 15.69
C GLN A 190 -20.97 7.58 14.84
N ALA A 191 -20.18 6.70 15.45
CA ALA A 191 -19.64 5.54 14.77
C ALA A 191 -20.77 4.60 14.34
N VAL A 192 -20.76 4.21 13.07
CA VAL A 192 -21.72 3.25 12.50
C VAL A 192 -20.91 2.15 11.83
N ASP A 193 -21.21 0.91 12.18
CA ASP A 193 -20.57 -0.25 11.56
C ASP A 193 -21.13 -0.49 10.17
N ILE A 194 -20.27 -0.95 9.26
CA ILE A 194 -20.67 -1.41 7.93
C ILE A 194 -21.37 -2.77 8.10
N PRO A 195 -22.68 -2.89 7.82
CA PRO A 195 -23.43 -4.11 8.08
C PRO A 195 -23.16 -5.21 7.05
N ASP A 196 -22.73 -4.84 5.84
CA ASP A 196 -22.42 -5.78 4.77
C ASP A 196 -20.98 -6.30 4.92
N GLU A 197 -20.84 -7.58 5.22
CA GLU A 197 -19.53 -8.23 5.45
C GLU A 197 -18.69 -8.27 4.17
N ALA A 198 -19.30 -8.40 2.99
CA ALA A 198 -18.57 -8.41 1.73
C ALA A 198 -17.96 -7.02 1.44
N ILE A 199 -18.73 -5.96 1.68
CA ILE A 199 -18.24 -4.58 1.57
C ILE A 199 -17.17 -4.29 2.62
N ARG A 200 -17.37 -4.74 3.86
CA ARG A 200 -16.37 -4.62 4.92
C ARG A 200 -15.06 -5.31 4.53
N ALA A 201 -15.12 -6.53 3.99
CA ALA A 201 -13.97 -7.27 3.52
C ALA A 201 -13.27 -6.57 2.33
N GLY A 202 -14.03 -6.03 1.38
CA GLY A 202 -13.49 -5.27 0.25
C GLY A 202 -12.80 -3.96 0.67
N LEU A 203 -13.33 -3.30 1.71
CA LEU A 203 -12.79 -2.07 2.28
C LEU A 203 -11.71 -2.28 3.35
N GLN A 204 -11.42 -3.54 3.69
CA GLN A 204 -10.34 -3.87 4.62
C GLN A 204 -9.04 -3.29 4.07
N VAL A 205 -8.35 -2.47 4.88
CA VAL A 205 -7.06 -1.89 4.50
C VAL A 205 -6.13 -3.05 4.18
N ALA A 206 -5.74 -3.17 2.90
CA ALA A 206 -4.70 -4.10 2.53
C ALA A 206 -3.41 -3.63 3.19
N ASP A 207 -2.61 -4.53 3.76
CA ASP A 207 -1.30 -4.13 4.26
C ASP A 207 -0.37 -3.97 3.06
N ARG A 208 0.28 -2.81 2.93
CA ARG A 208 1.30 -2.59 1.91
C ARG A 208 2.54 -3.47 2.17
N GLY A 209 2.82 -3.77 3.43
CA GLY A 209 3.94 -4.60 3.84
C GLY A 209 5.29 -3.99 3.44
N CYS A 210 6.13 -4.77 2.78
CA CYS A 210 7.49 -4.35 2.39
C CYS A 210 7.57 -3.58 1.05
N VAL A 211 6.47 -3.42 0.33
CA VAL A 211 6.45 -2.80 -1.01
C VAL A 211 6.69 -1.29 -0.88
N PRO A 212 7.70 -0.71 -1.56
CA PRO A 212 8.09 0.68 -1.38
C PRO A 212 7.02 1.64 -1.91
N GLU A 213 7.05 2.89 -1.44
CA GLU A 213 6.20 3.95 -1.99
C GLU A 213 6.82 4.58 -3.24
N LEU A 214 6.47 4.02 -4.39
CA LEU A 214 6.83 4.57 -5.70
C LEU A 214 5.65 5.32 -6.31
N THR A 215 5.89 6.60 -6.61
CA THR A 215 4.96 7.41 -7.39
C THR A 215 4.98 6.97 -8.87
N PRO A 216 3.90 7.22 -9.63
CA PRO A 216 3.87 6.94 -11.07
C PRO A 216 5.03 7.60 -11.84
N ALA A 217 5.44 8.81 -11.44
CA ALA A 217 6.59 9.48 -12.05
C ALA A 217 7.91 8.75 -11.77
N GLN A 218 8.12 8.27 -10.53
CA GLN A 218 9.31 7.49 -10.19
C GLN A 218 9.35 6.15 -10.94
N MET A 219 8.21 5.44 -11.02
CA MET A 219 8.12 4.20 -11.80
C MET A 219 8.43 4.44 -13.28
N HIS A 220 7.90 5.53 -13.86
CA HIS A 220 8.19 5.89 -15.25
C HIS A 220 9.69 6.18 -15.49
N VAL A 221 10.32 6.96 -14.61
CA VAL A 221 11.76 7.26 -14.71
C VAL A 221 12.59 5.98 -14.62
N ARG A 222 12.32 5.11 -13.65
CA ARG A 222 13.06 3.85 -13.47
C ARG A 222 12.88 2.89 -14.64
N ARG A 223 11.67 2.79 -15.19
CA ARG A 223 11.41 1.97 -16.39
C ARG A 223 12.17 2.51 -17.60
N TYR A 224 12.13 3.83 -17.81
CA TYR A 224 12.87 4.48 -18.90
C TYR A 224 14.38 4.29 -18.78
N GLU A 225 14.95 4.44 -17.57
CA GLU A 225 16.37 4.24 -17.31
C GLU A 225 16.81 2.80 -17.60
N ARG A 226 15.99 1.80 -17.21
CA ARG A 226 16.24 0.39 -17.52
C ARG A 226 16.13 0.07 -19.00
N GLU A 227 15.11 0.57 -19.69
CA GLU A 227 14.98 0.43 -21.14
C GLU A 227 16.21 1.00 -21.86
N LYS A 228 16.69 2.17 -21.43
CA LYS A 228 17.92 2.79 -21.97
C LYS A 228 19.18 1.97 -21.68
N ALA A 229 19.30 1.41 -20.47
CA ALA A 229 20.43 0.55 -20.13
C ALA A 229 20.43 -0.72 -21.00
N ALA A 230 19.28 -1.38 -21.16
CA ALA A 230 19.13 -2.57 -21.99
C ALA A 230 19.43 -2.28 -23.48
N GLU A 231 18.99 -1.14 -24.01
CA GLU A 231 19.35 -0.67 -25.35
C GLU A 231 20.87 -0.47 -25.52
N ALA A 232 21.53 0.11 -24.51
CA ALA A 232 22.96 0.35 -24.54
C ALA A 232 23.79 -0.94 -24.47
N GLU A 233 23.36 -1.92 -23.67
CA GLU A 233 23.97 -3.25 -23.59
C GLU A 233 23.79 -4.02 -24.89
N ALA A 234 22.58 -4.00 -25.48
CA ALA A 234 22.30 -4.63 -26.76
C ALA A 234 23.08 -4.01 -27.93
N ALA A 235 23.43 -2.72 -27.86
CA ALA A 235 24.25 -2.04 -28.86
C ALA A 235 25.76 -2.34 -28.73
N GLN A 236 26.20 -2.91 -27.59
CA GLN A 236 27.59 -3.26 -27.30
C GLN A 236 27.88 -4.77 -27.48
N ALA A 237 26.84 -5.60 -27.58
CA ALA A 237 26.90 -7.04 -27.85
C ALA A 237 26.96 -7.35 -29.36
#